data_AF-A0A9D4X871-F1
#
_entry.id   AF-A0A9D4X871-F1
#
_cell.length_a   1.000
_cell.length_b   1.000
_cell.length_c   1.000
_cell.angle_alpha   90.00
_cell.angle_beta   90.00
_cell.angle_gamma   90.00
#
_symmetry.space_group_name_H-M   'P 1'
#
loop_
_entity.id
_entity.type
_entity.pdbx_description
1 polymer ?
#
loop_
_entity_poly.entity_id
_entity_poly.type
_entity_poly.pdbx_seq_one_letter_code
_entity_poly.pdbx_strand_id
1 'polypeptide(L)'
;MIINRIVVSISSLVLHIFLISSTFLVYNTAEAEPNNIAIYWGQNNNEGTLTQTCATENYSYVIIAFMNKFGNGTTPEINLADHCDPYSNDCVMLRTDIKNCQAKGIKVLLSIGGADGEYGLVSTDDAKNVSDYLWNKFLGGNSSLRPFGDAILDGIDFDIEKSLKGKQQHWDELAIFLKSYRNSTQHVYLSAAPQCPFPNGDLGAALDMGVFDYVWIQFYNNPECEYNQNDVNRLLDSWKRWTESLTVGKLFLGLPGSPAAADNGYIPVDLLCEIVLPVVAMSRNYGGVMLWATYYDKQSGYSSYIKSSLCTQQKPPQCRRKENKWWIWIIIGVGVALAISVIFCLGCTLRKKKKTQVDGKMNQENVLHEIGGNVVLSDKAKSVEIEDRRTLSDLVKE
;
A
#
# COMPACT_ATOMS: atom_id res chain seq x y z
N MET A 1 -7.86 -15.10 52.36
CA MET A 1 -8.93 -14.58 51.48
C MET A 1 -8.50 -13.43 50.58
N ILE A 2 -7.67 -12.48 51.06
CA ILE A 2 -7.21 -11.31 50.29
C ILE A 2 -6.25 -11.68 49.14
N ILE A 3 -5.33 -12.63 49.37
CA ILE A 3 -4.34 -13.07 48.36
C ILE A 3 -5.01 -13.71 47.15
N ASN A 4 -6.01 -14.59 47.34
CA ASN A 4 -6.75 -15.20 46.23
C ASN A 4 -7.53 -14.16 45.40
N ARG A 5 -8.03 -13.08 46.03
CA ARG A 5 -8.71 -12.00 45.30
C ARG A 5 -7.73 -11.17 44.46
N ILE A 6 -6.50 -10.97 44.93
CA ILE A 6 -5.45 -10.26 44.18
C ILE A 6 -4.97 -11.09 42.98
N VAL A 7 -4.75 -12.39 43.17
CA VAL A 7 -4.30 -13.29 42.08
C VAL A 7 -5.34 -13.36 40.95
N VAL A 8 -6.63 -13.48 41.28
CA VAL A 8 -7.73 -13.49 40.30
C VAL A 8 -7.85 -12.15 39.57
N SER A 9 -7.63 -11.04 40.26
CA SER A 9 -7.67 -9.70 39.66
C SER A 9 -6.49 -9.45 38.70
N ILE A 10 -5.30 -9.98 39.00
CA ILE A 10 -4.12 -9.87 38.14
C ILE A 10 -4.27 -10.77 36.90
N SER A 11 -4.78 -11.99 37.06
CA SER A 11 -5.03 -12.89 35.91
C SER A 11 -6.10 -12.34 34.96
N SER A 12 -7.13 -11.67 35.50
CA SER A 12 -8.14 -11.00 34.67
C SER A 12 -7.55 -9.81 33.90
N LEU A 13 -6.68 -9.02 34.53
CA LEU A 13 -6.03 -7.87 33.89
C LEU A 13 -5.07 -8.30 32.77
N VAL A 14 -4.30 -9.37 32.98
CA VAL A 14 -3.39 -9.93 31.96
C VAL A 14 -4.15 -10.49 30.76
N LEU A 15 -5.30 -11.14 30.99
CA LEU A 15 -6.15 -11.65 29.91
C LEU A 15 -6.76 -10.51 29.08
N HIS A 16 -7.18 -9.42 29.71
CA HIS A 16 -7.71 -8.24 29.00
C HIS A 16 -6.60 -7.51 28.21
N ILE A 17 -5.38 -7.42 28.74
CA ILE A 17 -4.23 -6.85 28.02
C ILE A 17 -3.87 -7.74 26.80
N PHE A 18 -3.90 -9.07 26.95
CA PHE A 18 -3.68 -10.00 25.83
C PHE A 18 -4.79 -9.91 24.77
N LEU A 19 -6.05 -9.80 25.18
CA LEU A 19 -7.18 -9.63 24.28
C LEU A 19 -7.12 -8.30 23.52
N ILE A 20 -6.82 -7.19 24.22
CA ILE A 20 -6.65 -5.86 23.59
C ILE A 20 -5.44 -5.85 22.64
N SER A 21 -4.33 -6.51 23.01
CA SER A 21 -3.17 -6.69 22.14
C SER A 21 -3.46 -7.56 20.92
N SER A 22 -4.35 -8.55 21.04
CA SER A 22 -4.77 -9.41 19.92
C SER A 22 -5.72 -8.69 18.96
N THR A 23 -6.56 -7.78 19.47
CA THR A 23 -7.43 -6.94 18.63
C THR A 23 -6.69 -5.77 17.97
N PHE A 24 -5.55 -5.33 18.54
CA PHE A 24 -4.70 -4.31 17.93
C PHE A 24 -3.74 -4.86 16.85
N LEU A 25 -3.60 -6.19 16.71
CA LEU A 25 -2.78 -6.83 15.69
C LEU A 25 -3.54 -7.22 14.40
N VAL A 26 -4.82 -6.87 14.30
CA VAL A 26 -5.59 -6.95 13.03
C VAL A 26 -6.00 -5.54 12.60
N TYR A 27 -5.05 -4.60 12.63
CA TYR A 27 -5.07 -3.59 11.59
C TYR A 27 -4.54 -4.30 10.35
N ASN A 28 -5.42 -4.53 9.37
CA ASN A 28 -5.00 -4.75 8.00
C ASN A 28 -4.13 -3.55 7.62
N THR A 29 -2.82 -3.66 7.80
CA THR A 29 -1.93 -3.12 6.79
C THR A 29 -2.34 -3.89 5.54
N ALA A 30 -3.19 -3.27 4.71
CA ALA A 30 -3.10 -3.54 3.29
C ALA A 30 -1.65 -3.23 2.95
N GLU A 31 -0.78 -4.23 3.09
CA GLU A 31 0.52 -4.22 2.46
C GLU A 31 0.18 -3.91 1.01
N ALA A 32 0.63 -2.75 0.54
CA ALA A 32 0.51 -2.43 -0.86
C ALA A 32 1.22 -3.57 -1.57
N GLU A 33 0.46 -4.49 -2.18
CA GLU A 33 0.99 -5.55 -3.04
C GLU A 33 1.84 -4.85 -4.10
N PRO A 34 3.17 -4.74 -3.93
CA PRO A 34 3.96 -3.72 -4.62
C PRO A 34 4.21 -4.10 -6.09
N ASN A 35 3.62 -5.21 -6.54
CA ASN A 35 3.89 -5.89 -7.78
C ASN A 35 2.63 -6.08 -8.63
N ASN A 36 1.60 -5.24 -8.47
CA ASN A 36 0.46 -5.27 -9.38
C ASN A 36 0.90 -4.76 -10.76
N ILE A 37 0.48 -5.49 -11.79
CA ILE A 37 0.73 -5.10 -13.17
C ILE A 37 -0.63 -5.01 -13.88
N ALA A 38 -0.88 -3.87 -14.53
CA ALA A 38 -1.95 -3.69 -15.48
C ALA A 38 -1.41 -3.87 -16.91
N ILE A 39 -2.13 -4.53 -17.80
CA ILE A 39 -1.69 -4.79 -19.17
C ILE A 39 -2.80 -4.47 -20.17
N TYR A 40 -2.45 -3.80 -21.27
CA TYR A 40 -3.33 -3.63 -22.42
C TYR A 40 -3.29 -4.86 -23.34
N TRP A 41 -4.45 -5.31 -23.81
CA TRP A 41 -4.63 -6.48 -24.68
C TRP A 41 -5.66 -6.17 -25.77
N GLY A 42 -5.46 -6.68 -26.99
CA GLY A 42 -6.45 -6.63 -28.06
C GLY A 42 -6.00 -5.90 -29.33
N GLN A 43 -4.74 -5.48 -29.43
CA GLN A 43 -4.25 -4.69 -30.58
C GLN A 43 -3.23 -5.44 -31.44
N ASN A 44 -2.99 -6.73 -31.19
CA ASN A 44 -2.11 -7.54 -32.04
C ASN A 44 -2.43 -9.04 -32.01
N ASN A 45 -2.67 -9.64 -33.18
CA ASN A 45 -3.07 -11.05 -33.28
C ASN A 45 -2.03 -12.05 -32.73
N ASN A 46 -0.76 -11.66 -32.67
CA ASN A 46 0.32 -12.52 -32.19
C ASN A 46 0.50 -12.47 -30.66
N GLU A 47 -0.29 -11.65 -29.96
CA GLU A 47 -0.23 -11.55 -28.50
C GLU A 47 -0.87 -12.77 -27.80
N GLY A 48 -1.73 -13.51 -28.49
CA GLY A 48 -2.44 -14.68 -27.97
C GLY A 48 -3.82 -14.32 -27.41
N THR A 49 -4.55 -15.33 -26.94
CA THR A 49 -5.92 -15.12 -26.44
C THR A 49 -5.93 -14.44 -25.07
N LEU A 50 -7.05 -13.82 -24.72
CA LEU A 50 -7.21 -13.18 -23.41
C LEU A 50 -7.10 -14.21 -22.26
N THR A 51 -7.60 -15.44 -22.44
CA THR A 51 -7.37 -16.55 -21.48
C THR A 51 -5.87 -16.84 -21.30
N GLN A 52 -5.08 -16.88 -22.38
CA GLN A 52 -3.64 -17.13 -22.30
C GLN A 52 -2.92 -16.01 -21.55
N THR A 53 -3.27 -14.75 -21.83
CA THR A 53 -2.76 -13.58 -21.10
C THR A 53 -3.00 -13.71 -19.60
N CYS A 54 -4.22 -14.03 -19.19
CA CYS A 54 -4.59 -14.20 -17.79
C CYS A 54 -3.98 -15.45 -17.13
N ALA A 55 -3.66 -16.48 -17.90
CA ALA A 55 -3.01 -17.70 -17.41
C ALA A 55 -1.53 -17.50 -17.04
N THR A 56 -0.91 -16.38 -17.41
CA THR A 56 0.46 -16.05 -17.02
C THR A 56 0.61 -15.74 -15.52
N GLU A 57 -0.49 -15.32 -14.87
CA GLU A 57 -0.51 -14.87 -13.46
C GLU A 57 0.39 -13.65 -13.17
N ASN A 58 0.86 -12.96 -14.22
CA ASN A 58 1.65 -11.75 -14.09
C ASN A 58 0.80 -10.51 -13.81
N TYR A 59 -0.48 -10.52 -14.20
CA TYR A 59 -1.30 -9.32 -14.26
C TYR A 59 -2.44 -9.35 -13.23
N SER A 60 -2.65 -8.21 -12.57
CA SER A 60 -3.78 -7.98 -11.67
C SER A 60 -4.96 -7.31 -12.39
N TYR A 61 -4.67 -6.63 -13.50
CA TYR A 61 -5.64 -5.93 -14.33
C TYR A 61 -5.35 -6.23 -15.81
N VAL A 62 -6.38 -6.55 -16.58
CA VAL A 62 -6.30 -6.63 -18.03
C VAL A 62 -7.28 -5.64 -18.64
N ILE A 63 -6.77 -4.84 -19.57
CA ILE A 63 -7.50 -3.73 -20.18
C ILE A 63 -7.71 -4.10 -21.65
N ILE A 64 -8.96 -4.36 -22.03
CA ILE A 64 -9.36 -4.69 -23.40
C ILE A 64 -9.36 -3.39 -24.21
N ALA A 65 -8.43 -3.29 -25.15
CA ALA A 65 -8.21 -2.14 -26.03
C ALA A 65 -8.69 -2.47 -27.45
N PHE A 66 -9.64 -1.76 -28.05
CA PHE A 66 -10.36 -0.57 -27.54
C PHE A 66 -11.82 -0.53 -28.00
N MET A 67 -12.62 0.33 -27.38
CA MET A 67 -13.77 0.97 -28.01
C MET A 67 -13.36 2.36 -28.48
N ASN A 68 -12.95 2.48 -29.74
CA ASN A 68 -12.32 3.68 -30.28
C ASN A 68 -13.21 4.49 -31.24
N LYS A 69 -14.51 4.17 -31.30
CA LYS A 69 -15.50 4.95 -32.05
C LYS A 69 -16.76 5.06 -31.21
N PHE A 70 -17.18 6.28 -30.87
CA PHE A 70 -18.38 6.58 -30.09
C PHE A 70 -18.64 8.09 -29.97
N GLY A 71 -19.86 8.44 -29.56
CA GLY A 71 -20.27 9.83 -29.31
C GLY A 71 -20.59 10.59 -30.59
N ASN A 72 -21.07 11.82 -30.47
CA ASN A 72 -21.54 12.66 -31.58
C ASN A 72 -22.56 11.95 -32.51
N GLY A 73 -23.43 11.12 -31.92
CA GLY A 73 -24.43 10.34 -32.67
C GLY A 73 -23.87 9.16 -33.48
N THR A 74 -22.58 8.85 -33.39
CA THR A 74 -21.99 7.66 -34.00
C THR A 74 -22.42 6.39 -33.27
N THR A 75 -22.54 5.28 -34.02
CA THR A 75 -22.77 3.97 -33.41
C THR A 75 -21.46 3.49 -32.77
N PRO A 76 -21.43 3.19 -31.45
CA PRO A 76 -20.20 2.77 -30.82
C PRO A 76 -19.69 1.44 -31.34
N GLU A 77 -18.37 1.33 -31.49
CA GLU A 77 -17.70 0.18 -32.12
C GLU A 77 -16.42 -0.18 -31.35
N ILE A 78 -16.20 -1.48 -31.15
CA ILE A 78 -14.95 -2.01 -30.61
C ILE A 78 -14.00 -2.34 -31.76
N ASN A 79 -12.71 -2.11 -31.55
CA ASN A 79 -11.64 -2.53 -32.44
C ASN A 79 -10.67 -3.38 -31.63
N LEU A 80 -10.61 -4.67 -31.93
CA LEU A 80 -9.71 -5.63 -31.27
C LEU A 80 -8.71 -6.23 -32.28
N ALA A 81 -8.19 -5.39 -33.18
CA ALA A 81 -7.39 -5.82 -34.34
C ALA A 81 -8.12 -6.95 -35.09
N ASP A 82 -7.45 -8.07 -35.39
CA ASP A 82 -8.09 -9.23 -36.03
C ASP A 82 -8.40 -10.36 -35.03
N HIS A 83 -8.48 -10.07 -33.71
CA HIS A 83 -8.91 -11.08 -32.73
C HIS A 83 -10.37 -11.50 -32.92
N CYS A 84 -11.22 -10.56 -33.31
CA CYS A 84 -12.61 -10.82 -33.66
C CYS A 84 -13.20 -9.67 -34.48
N ASP A 85 -14.20 -10.00 -35.31
CA ASP A 85 -14.96 -9.00 -36.05
C ASP A 85 -16.24 -8.61 -35.26
N PRO A 86 -16.41 -7.33 -34.90
CA PRO A 86 -17.63 -6.86 -34.24
C PRO A 86 -18.87 -6.92 -35.13
N TYR A 87 -18.73 -6.85 -36.47
CA TYR A 87 -19.85 -6.84 -37.42
C TYR A 87 -20.49 -8.20 -37.61
N SER A 88 -19.70 -9.28 -37.50
CA SER A 88 -20.16 -10.67 -37.55
C SER A 88 -20.64 -11.22 -36.21
N ASN A 89 -20.56 -10.42 -35.13
CA ASN A 89 -20.83 -10.85 -33.75
C ASN A 89 -19.85 -11.93 -33.23
N ASP A 90 -18.65 -12.02 -33.82
CA ASP A 90 -17.64 -13.02 -33.45
C ASP A 90 -17.01 -12.74 -32.08
N CYS A 91 -16.96 -11.46 -31.66
CA CYS A 91 -16.39 -11.06 -30.37
C CYS A 91 -17.12 -11.64 -29.15
N VAL A 92 -18.30 -12.26 -29.34
CA VAL A 92 -19.02 -12.98 -28.28
C VAL A 92 -18.18 -14.11 -27.67
N MET A 93 -17.19 -14.63 -28.41
CA MET A 93 -16.25 -15.65 -27.92
C MET A 93 -15.44 -15.19 -26.70
N LEU A 94 -15.15 -13.89 -26.58
CA LEU A 94 -14.42 -13.31 -25.46
C LEU A 94 -15.16 -13.43 -24.13
N ARG A 95 -16.47 -13.75 -24.14
CA ARG A 95 -17.25 -14.08 -22.95
C ARG A 95 -16.51 -15.06 -22.04
N THR A 96 -16.03 -16.15 -22.62
CA THR A 96 -15.38 -17.23 -21.85
C THR A 96 -14.03 -16.76 -21.32
N ASP A 97 -13.28 -16.02 -22.13
CA ASP A 97 -11.97 -15.51 -21.75
C ASP A 97 -12.05 -14.51 -20.58
N ILE A 98 -13.01 -13.58 -20.65
CA ILE A 98 -13.26 -12.61 -19.56
C ILE A 98 -13.60 -13.36 -18.26
N LYS A 99 -14.51 -14.33 -18.31
CA LYS A 99 -14.88 -15.12 -17.13
C LYS A 99 -13.70 -15.92 -16.58
N ASN A 100 -12.83 -16.44 -17.43
CA ASN A 100 -11.61 -17.13 -17.00
C ASN A 100 -10.63 -16.21 -16.27
N CYS A 101 -10.44 -14.98 -16.76
CA CYS A 101 -9.64 -13.96 -16.08
C CYS A 101 -10.23 -13.59 -14.72
N GLN A 102 -11.54 -13.30 -14.68
CA GLN A 102 -12.23 -12.93 -13.45
C GLN A 102 -12.23 -14.06 -12.41
N ALA A 103 -12.31 -15.32 -12.84
CA ALA A 103 -12.18 -16.49 -11.96
C ALA A 103 -10.79 -16.61 -11.30
N LYS A 104 -9.77 -15.99 -11.89
CA LYS A 104 -8.41 -15.84 -11.31
C LYS A 104 -8.26 -14.59 -10.43
N GLY A 105 -9.33 -13.82 -10.23
CA GLY A 105 -9.30 -12.56 -9.48
C GLY A 105 -8.73 -11.37 -10.26
N ILE A 106 -8.48 -11.53 -11.56
CA ILE A 106 -7.99 -10.46 -12.43
C ILE A 106 -9.18 -9.57 -12.82
N LYS A 107 -9.03 -8.25 -12.64
CA LYS A 107 -10.04 -7.30 -13.09
C LYS A 107 -9.92 -7.08 -14.59
N VAL A 108 -11.05 -7.15 -15.30
CA VAL A 108 -11.10 -6.93 -16.75
C VAL A 108 -11.89 -5.68 -17.06
N LEU A 109 -11.24 -4.69 -17.66
CA LEU A 109 -11.83 -3.40 -18.02
C LEU A 109 -11.90 -3.27 -19.55
N LEU A 110 -12.86 -2.48 -20.05
CA LEU A 110 -12.87 -2.01 -21.44
C LEU A 110 -12.26 -0.61 -21.49
N SER A 111 -11.27 -0.42 -22.34
CA SER A 111 -10.71 0.91 -22.61
C SER A 111 -11.44 1.61 -23.73
N ILE A 112 -11.84 2.85 -23.46
CA ILE A 112 -12.43 3.77 -24.44
C ILE A 112 -11.35 4.76 -24.90
N GLY A 113 -11.31 5.01 -26.21
CA GLY A 113 -10.36 5.93 -26.81
C GLY A 113 -9.19 5.20 -27.49
N GLY A 114 -7.97 5.48 -27.03
CA GLY A 114 -6.70 5.07 -27.60
C GLY A 114 -6.10 6.10 -28.55
N ALA A 115 -4.86 5.87 -28.98
CA ALA A 115 -4.13 6.75 -29.89
C ALA A 115 -4.80 6.96 -31.26
N ASP A 116 -5.75 6.12 -31.68
CA ASP A 116 -6.49 6.22 -32.94
C ASP A 116 -7.98 5.94 -32.80
N GLY A 117 -8.81 6.56 -33.65
CA GLY A 117 -10.27 6.38 -33.62
C GLY A 117 -11.07 7.65 -33.87
N GLU A 118 -12.40 7.48 -33.90
CA GLU A 118 -13.41 8.54 -34.06
C GLU A 118 -14.27 8.62 -32.79
N TYR A 119 -13.69 9.15 -31.73
CA TYR A 119 -14.36 9.30 -30.45
C TYR A 119 -14.40 10.74 -29.98
N GLY A 120 -15.47 11.10 -29.26
CA GLY A 120 -15.60 12.41 -28.65
C GLY A 120 -17.01 12.65 -28.14
N LEU A 121 -17.13 13.48 -27.10
CA LEU A 121 -18.41 13.84 -26.50
C LEU A 121 -18.72 15.30 -26.82
N VAL A 122 -19.92 15.57 -27.33
CA VAL A 122 -20.31 16.92 -27.79
C VAL A 122 -21.31 17.64 -26.87
N SER A 123 -21.86 16.92 -25.89
CA SER A 123 -22.77 17.48 -24.89
C SER A 123 -22.88 16.55 -23.67
N THR A 124 -23.48 17.06 -22.58
CA THR A 124 -23.86 16.26 -21.42
C THR A 124 -24.80 15.10 -21.79
N ASP A 125 -25.75 15.34 -22.70
CA ASP A 125 -26.66 14.29 -23.19
C ASP A 125 -25.90 13.20 -23.96
N ASP A 126 -24.88 13.58 -24.74
CA ASP A 126 -24.03 12.63 -25.44
C ASP A 126 -23.19 11.80 -24.45
N ALA A 127 -22.62 12.43 -23.42
CA ALA A 127 -21.94 11.74 -22.32
C ALA A 127 -22.89 10.76 -21.60
N LYS A 128 -24.13 11.17 -21.35
CA LYS A 128 -25.15 10.31 -20.74
C LYS A 128 -25.49 9.12 -21.65
N ASN A 129 -25.73 9.35 -22.94
CA ASN A 129 -26.03 8.31 -23.91
C ASN A 129 -24.91 7.28 -24.03
N VAL A 130 -23.65 7.73 -24.09
CA VAL A 130 -22.47 6.85 -24.10
C VAL A 130 -22.39 6.06 -22.78
N SER A 131 -22.64 6.70 -21.63
CA SER A 131 -22.66 6.00 -20.34
C SER A 131 -23.74 4.91 -20.27
N ASP A 132 -24.95 5.18 -20.79
CA ASP A 132 -26.05 4.21 -20.85
C ASP A 132 -25.72 3.06 -21.78
N TYR A 133 -25.07 3.34 -22.91
CA TYR A 133 -24.59 2.32 -23.82
C TYR A 133 -23.58 1.39 -23.14
N LEU A 134 -22.54 1.94 -22.51
CA LEU A 134 -21.51 1.17 -21.79
C LEU A 134 -22.12 0.31 -20.68
N TRP A 135 -23.05 0.90 -19.90
CA TRP A 135 -23.76 0.18 -18.84
C TRP A 135 -24.52 -1.04 -19.38
N ASN A 136 -25.29 -0.86 -20.44
CA ASN A 136 -26.15 -1.91 -20.99
C ASN A 136 -25.43 -2.95 -21.85
N LYS A 137 -24.32 -2.58 -22.49
CA LYS A 137 -23.58 -3.45 -23.43
C LYS A 137 -22.43 -4.22 -22.78
N PHE A 138 -21.79 -3.66 -21.75
CA PHE A 138 -20.56 -4.22 -21.17
C PHE A 138 -20.59 -4.40 -19.66
N LEU A 139 -21.39 -3.61 -18.94
CA LEU A 139 -21.52 -3.70 -17.48
C LEU A 139 -22.85 -4.38 -17.11
N GLY A 140 -23.43 -4.05 -15.94
CA GLY A 140 -24.57 -4.74 -15.35
C GLY A 140 -25.94 -4.31 -15.82
N GLY A 141 -26.01 -3.47 -16.85
CA GLY A 141 -27.27 -3.19 -17.55
C GLY A 141 -27.70 -4.36 -18.43
N ASN A 142 -28.77 -4.16 -19.20
CA ASN A 142 -29.37 -5.23 -20.00
C ASN A 142 -29.43 -4.86 -21.49
N SER A 143 -29.08 -5.82 -22.33
CA SER A 143 -29.17 -5.70 -23.79
C SER A 143 -29.26 -7.09 -24.40
N SER A 144 -30.11 -7.26 -25.43
CA SER A 144 -30.24 -8.52 -26.18
C SER A 144 -28.99 -8.85 -27.00
N LEU A 145 -28.22 -7.82 -27.39
CA LEU A 145 -26.98 -7.95 -28.15
C LEU A 145 -25.86 -7.26 -27.39
N ARG A 146 -24.93 -8.05 -26.86
CA ARG A 146 -23.76 -7.59 -26.12
C ARG A 146 -22.50 -8.07 -26.84
N PRO A 147 -21.51 -7.20 -27.12
CA PRO A 147 -20.35 -7.58 -27.92
C PRO A 147 -19.55 -8.74 -27.33
N PHE A 148 -19.48 -8.84 -26.00
CA PHE A 148 -18.81 -9.94 -25.28
C PHE A 148 -19.78 -10.94 -24.65
N GLY A 149 -20.98 -11.06 -25.21
CA GLY A 149 -22.03 -11.92 -24.67
C GLY A 149 -22.48 -11.50 -23.26
N ASP A 150 -22.75 -12.49 -22.40
CA ASP A 150 -23.23 -12.27 -21.03
C ASP A 150 -22.11 -11.95 -20.03
N ALA A 151 -20.87 -11.74 -20.49
CA ALA A 151 -19.81 -11.28 -19.61
C ALA A 151 -20.09 -9.85 -19.12
N ILE A 152 -19.83 -9.62 -17.84
CA ILE A 152 -19.98 -8.33 -17.17
C ILE A 152 -18.58 -7.89 -16.80
N LEU A 153 -18.09 -6.81 -17.41
CA LEU A 153 -16.77 -6.26 -17.12
C LEU A 153 -16.73 -5.63 -15.73
N ASP A 154 -15.52 -5.55 -15.16
CA ASP A 154 -15.29 -4.94 -13.85
C ASP A 154 -15.38 -3.40 -13.93
N GLY A 155 -15.05 -2.82 -15.07
CA GLY A 155 -14.96 -1.37 -15.19
C GLY A 155 -14.71 -0.84 -16.59
N ILE A 156 -14.57 0.49 -16.64
CA ILE A 156 -14.26 1.25 -17.86
C ILE A 156 -12.96 2.01 -17.63
N ASP A 157 -12.07 1.91 -18.61
CA ASP A 157 -10.81 2.63 -18.68
C ASP A 157 -10.91 3.80 -19.66
N PHE A 158 -10.40 4.97 -19.26
CA PHE A 158 -10.39 6.19 -20.05
C PHE A 158 -8.98 6.43 -20.59
N ASP A 159 -8.74 6.01 -21.83
CA ASP A 159 -7.51 6.29 -22.57
C ASP A 159 -7.76 7.37 -23.62
N ILE A 160 -7.93 8.61 -23.14
CA ILE A 160 -8.29 9.74 -23.99
C ILE A 160 -7.02 10.52 -24.35
N GLU A 161 -6.59 10.36 -25.60
CA GLU A 161 -5.34 10.97 -26.10
C GLU A 161 -5.57 12.02 -27.19
N LYS A 162 -6.81 12.11 -27.69
CA LYS A 162 -7.19 13.04 -28.77
C LYS A 162 -8.33 13.93 -28.30
N SER A 163 -8.01 15.08 -27.71
CA SER A 163 -9.03 16.12 -27.59
C SER A 163 -9.18 16.99 -28.82
N LEU A 164 -10.42 17.42 -29.03
CA LEU A 164 -10.75 18.55 -29.88
C LEU A 164 -10.33 19.83 -29.17
N LYS A 165 -9.08 20.28 -29.40
CA LYS A 165 -8.57 21.56 -28.88
C LYS A 165 -9.61 22.68 -29.04
N GLY A 166 -9.92 23.35 -27.93
CA GLY A 166 -10.84 24.49 -27.91
C GLY A 166 -12.34 24.16 -27.83
N LYS A 167 -12.72 22.89 -27.65
CA LYS A 167 -14.09 22.50 -27.31
C LYS A 167 -14.18 22.06 -25.85
N GLN A 168 -15.31 22.33 -25.21
CA GLN A 168 -15.62 21.76 -23.90
C GLN A 168 -15.65 20.24 -24.03
N GLN A 169 -14.94 19.56 -23.13
CA GLN A 169 -14.87 18.11 -23.09
C GLN A 169 -15.78 17.62 -21.94
N HIS A 170 -16.50 16.52 -22.16
CA HIS A 170 -17.53 16.01 -21.23
C HIS A 170 -17.10 14.70 -20.54
N TRP A 171 -15.79 14.47 -20.40
CA TRP A 171 -15.23 13.23 -19.83
C TRP A 171 -15.49 13.09 -18.33
N ASP A 172 -15.51 14.21 -17.61
CA ASP A 172 -15.90 14.32 -16.21
C ASP A 172 -17.36 13.89 -15.99
N GLU A 173 -18.28 14.37 -16.83
CA GLU A 173 -19.69 13.97 -16.80
C GLU A 173 -19.87 12.48 -17.13
N LEU A 174 -19.17 11.97 -18.15
CA LEU A 174 -19.17 10.54 -18.46
C LEU A 174 -18.70 9.70 -17.26
N ALA A 175 -17.59 10.10 -16.61
CA ALA A 175 -17.06 9.41 -15.43
C ALA A 175 -18.07 9.43 -14.26
N ILE A 176 -18.73 10.56 -14.01
CA ILE A 176 -19.77 10.67 -12.98
C ILE A 176 -20.97 9.78 -13.29
N PHE A 177 -21.47 9.78 -14.53
CA PHE A 177 -22.59 8.92 -14.90
C PHE A 177 -22.23 7.44 -14.76
N LEU A 178 -21.05 7.02 -15.22
CA LEU A 178 -20.61 5.63 -15.05
C LEU A 178 -20.46 5.25 -13.58
N LYS A 179 -19.86 6.12 -12.75
CA LYS A 179 -19.71 5.87 -11.32
C LYS A 179 -21.06 5.89 -10.59
N SER A 180 -22.11 6.49 -11.15
CA SER A 180 -23.46 6.49 -10.55
C SER A 180 -24.19 5.15 -10.69
N TYR A 181 -23.84 4.33 -11.69
CA TYR A 181 -24.49 3.03 -11.84
C TYR A 181 -24.12 2.08 -10.70
N ARG A 182 -25.16 1.46 -10.14
CA ARG A 182 -25.06 0.45 -9.09
C ARG A 182 -26.12 -0.62 -9.37
N ASN A 183 -25.75 -1.88 -9.17
CA ASN A 183 -26.70 -2.96 -8.95
C ASN A 183 -26.27 -3.69 -7.67
N SER A 184 -27.15 -4.52 -7.11
CA SER A 184 -26.95 -5.26 -5.85
C SER A 184 -25.63 -6.04 -5.74
N THR A 185 -25.00 -6.37 -6.87
CA THR A 185 -23.79 -7.19 -6.93
C THR A 185 -22.59 -6.56 -7.63
N GLN A 186 -22.74 -5.41 -8.31
CA GLN A 186 -21.68 -4.84 -9.14
C GLN A 186 -21.18 -3.47 -8.64
N HIS A 187 -19.87 -3.41 -8.43
CA HIS A 187 -19.12 -2.16 -8.30
C HIS A 187 -18.48 -1.82 -9.65
N VAL A 188 -18.75 -0.62 -10.17
CA VAL A 188 -18.12 -0.15 -11.42
C VAL A 188 -16.78 0.50 -11.07
N TYR A 189 -15.69 -0.16 -11.49
CA TYR A 189 -14.35 0.41 -11.44
C TYR A 189 -14.17 1.41 -12.58
N LEU A 190 -13.53 2.53 -12.29
CA LEU A 190 -13.10 3.49 -13.29
C LEU A 190 -11.58 3.62 -13.25
N SER A 191 -10.97 3.62 -14.41
CA SER A 191 -9.56 3.93 -14.57
C SER A 191 -9.31 4.96 -15.65
N ALA A 192 -8.12 5.56 -15.63
CA ALA A 192 -7.69 6.56 -16.58
C ALA A 192 -6.21 6.40 -16.95
N ALA A 193 -5.90 6.65 -18.21
CA ALA A 193 -4.55 6.59 -18.79
C ALA A 193 -4.06 7.97 -19.26
N PRO A 194 -3.97 9.01 -18.41
CA PRO A 194 -3.48 10.30 -18.86
C PRO A 194 -2.00 10.21 -19.27
N GLN A 195 -1.62 10.95 -20.31
CA GLN A 195 -0.21 11.23 -20.60
C GLN A 195 0.47 11.94 -19.41
N CYS A 196 1.78 11.74 -19.26
CA CYS A 196 2.52 12.25 -18.10
C CYS A 196 2.61 13.78 -17.93
N PRO A 197 2.45 14.65 -18.94
CA PRO A 197 2.45 16.09 -18.71
C PRO A 197 1.32 16.51 -17.78
N PHE A 198 1.64 17.29 -16.73
CA PHE A 198 0.69 17.73 -15.72
C PHE A 198 0.42 19.25 -15.76
N PRO A 199 -0.85 19.71 -15.68
CA PRO A 199 -2.07 18.88 -15.66
C PRO A 199 -2.33 18.26 -17.03
N ASN A 200 -2.95 17.08 -17.06
CA ASN A 200 -3.30 16.44 -18.33
C ASN A 200 -4.42 17.24 -19.02
N GLY A 201 -4.22 17.60 -20.29
CA GLY A 201 -5.12 18.48 -21.03
C GLY A 201 -6.50 17.90 -21.34
N ASP A 202 -6.63 16.57 -21.33
CA ASP A 202 -7.84 15.87 -21.78
C ASP A 202 -8.61 15.31 -20.58
N LEU A 203 -7.91 14.69 -19.64
CA LEU A 203 -8.50 14.01 -18.48
C LEU A 203 -8.41 14.81 -17.18
N GLY A 204 -7.74 15.97 -17.14
CA GLY A 204 -7.55 16.75 -15.92
C GLY A 204 -8.84 17.02 -15.15
N ALA A 205 -9.87 17.55 -15.84
CA ALA A 205 -11.17 17.84 -15.22
C ALA A 205 -11.88 16.57 -14.70
N ALA A 206 -11.77 15.46 -15.43
CA ALA A 206 -12.36 14.19 -14.99
C ALA A 206 -11.64 13.62 -13.77
N LEU A 207 -10.30 13.72 -13.73
CA LEU A 207 -9.50 13.26 -12.59
C LEU A 207 -9.80 14.06 -11.31
N ASP A 208 -10.03 15.37 -11.44
CA ASP A 208 -10.40 16.25 -10.32
C ASP A 208 -11.74 15.86 -9.65
N MET A 209 -12.60 15.11 -10.34
CA MET A 209 -13.85 14.59 -9.76
C MET A 209 -13.61 13.52 -8.68
N GLY A 210 -12.40 12.92 -8.62
CA GLY A 210 -12.04 11.95 -7.59
C GLY A 210 -12.82 10.63 -7.67
N VAL A 211 -13.31 10.26 -8.86
CA VAL A 211 -14.13 9.05 -9.09
C VAL A 211 -13.36 7.85 -9.65
N PHE A 212 -12.11 8.07 -10.07
CA PHE A 212 -11.22 7.04 -10.62
C PHE A 212 -10.57 6.23 -9.51
N ASP A 213 -10.67 4.90 -9.62
CA ASP A 213 -10.08 3.95 -8.68
C ASP A 213 -8.59 3.70 -9.01
N TYR A 214 -8.25 3.73 -10.30
CA TYR A 214 -6.91 3.48 -10.82
C TYR A 214 -6.52 4.55 -11.84
N VAL A 215 -5.28 5.01 -11.79
CA VAL A 215 -4.76 5.97 -12.77
C VAL A 215 -3.38 5.49 -13.21
N TRP A 216 -3.22 5.11 -14.48
CA TRP A 216 -1.95 4.65 -15.05
C TRP A 216 -1.37 5.72 -15.96
N ILE A 217 -0.49 6.55 -15.38
CA ILE A 217 0.13 7.66 -16.09
C ILE A 217 1.09 7.13 -17.15
N GLN A 218 0.94 7.56 -18.40
CA GLN A 218 1.79 7.13 -19.51
C GLN A 218 3.12 7.91 -19.49
N PHE A 219 4.20 7.32 -18.97
CA PHE A 219 5.54 7.93 -18.88
C PHE A 219 6.40 7.61 -20.10
N TYR A 220 5.83 7.79 -21.29
CA TYR A 220 6.45 7.61 -22.60
C TYR A 220 5.80 8.55 -23.62
N ASN A 221 6.42 8.72 -24.79
CA ASN A 221 6.01 9.63 -25.86
C ASN A 221 5.96 11.12 -25.44
N ASN A 222 6.64 11.49 -24.35
CA ASN A 222 6.59 12.80 -23.71
C ASN A 222 7.96 13.16 -23.07
N PRO A 223 8.90 13.75 -23.84
CA PRO A 223 10.29 14.01 -23.41
C PRO A 223 10.48 14.84 -22.12
N GLU A 224 9.46 15.58 -21.71
CA GLU A 224 9.44 16.39 -20.49
C GLU A 224 9.22 15.59 -19.21
N CYS A 225 8.68 14.37 -19.29
CA CYS A 225 8.33 13.56 -18.13
C CYS A 225 8.58 12.05 -18.28
N GLU A 226 8.99 11.56 -19.45
CA GLU A 226 9.41 10.18 -19.63
C GLU A 226 10.80 9.87 -19.04
N TYR A 227 11.18 8.60 -19.07
CA TYR A 227 12.53 8.19 -18.74
C TYR A 227 13.55 8.65 -19.79
N ASN A 228 14.62 9.27 -19.32
CA ASN A 228 15.82 9.55 -20.10
C ASN A 228 17.04 9.03 -19.36
N GLN A 229 17.90 8.26 -20.03
CA GLN A 229 19.11 7.69 -19.41
C GLN A 229 20.05 8.77 -18.83
N ASN A 230 20.05 9.98 -19.37
CA ASN A 230 20.87 11.08 -18.89
C ASN A 230 20.21 11.86 -17.73
N ASP A 231 18.91 11.69 -17.51
CA ASP A 231 18.13 12.48 -16.55
C ASP A 231 16.86 11.76 -16.08
N VAL A 232 17.03 10.83 -15.13
CA VAL A 232 15.91 10.08 -14.52
C VAL A 232 15.02 10.99 -13.66
N ASN A 233 15.52 12.15 -13.23
CA ASN A 233 14.77 13.03 -12.33
C ASN A 233 13.51 13.60 -13.00
N ARG A 234 13.47 13.76 -14.32
CA ARG A 234 12.26 14.20 -15.04
C ARG A 234 11.05 13.32 -14.76
N LEU A 235 11.25 12.00 -14.87
CA LEU A 235 10.22 11.02 -14.55
C LEU A 235 9.86 11.07 -13.07
N LEU A 236 10.86 11.10 -12.18
CA LEU A 236 10.62 11.07 -10.73
C LEU A 236 9.92 12.34 -10.22
N ASP A 237 10.26 13.50 -10.77
CA ASP A 237 9.63 14.78 -10.44
C ASP A 237 8.19 14.85 -10.95
N SER A 238 7.95 14.35 -12.17
CA SER A 238 6.58 14.22 -12.69
C SER A 238 5.75 13.22 -11.87
N TRP A 239 6.30 12.05 -11.56
CA TRP A 239 5.68 11.08 -10.66
C TRP A 239 5.29 11.70 -9.33
N LYS A 240 6.23 12.42 -8.70
CA LYS A 240 5.97 13.13 -7.45
C LYS A 240 4.79 14.10 -7.58
N ARG A 241 4.78 14.93 -8.63
CA ARG A 241 3.70 15.88 -8.90
C ARG A 241 2.34 15.21 -9.05
N TRP A 242 2.27 14.10 -9.77
CA TRP A 242 1.05 13.29 -9.88
C TRP A 242 0.59 12.74 -8.52
N THR A 243 1.52 12.15 -7.76
CA THR A 243 1.18 11.54 -6.46
C THR A 243 0.75 12.55 -5.39
N GLU A 244 1.27 13.78 -5.43
CA GLU A 244 0.89 14.88 -4.53
C GLU A 244 -0.45 15.52 -4.92
N SER A 245 -0.85 15.42 -6.19
CA SER A 245 -2.08 16.05 -6.71
C SER A 245 -3.30 15.13 -6.63
N LEU A 246 -3.12 13.81 -6.86
CA LEU A 246 -4.22 12.85 -6.83
C LEU A 246 -4.52 12.39 -5.40
N THR A 247 -5.69 12.78 -4.89
CA THR A 247 -6.14 12.52 -3.51
C THR A 247 -6.90 11.21 -3.33
N VAL A 248 -7.40 10.62 -4.43
CA VAL A 248 -8.18 9.38 -4.45
C VAL A 248 -7.61 8.43 -5.50
N GLY A 249 -7.79 7.13 -5.28
CA GLY A 249 -7.36 6.08 -6.20
C GLY A 249 -5.89 5.67 -6.02
N LYS A 250 -5.47 4.74 -6.88
CA LYS A 250 -4.10 4.22 -6.94
C LYS A 250 -3.42 4.64 -8.23
N LEU A 251 -2.17 5.10 -8.11
CA LEU A 251 -1.36 5.55 -9.23
C LEU A 251 -0.44 4.43 -9.70
N PHE A 252 -0.40 4.21 -11.02
CA PHE A 252 0.43 3.21 -11.67
C PHE A 252 1.43 3.91 -12.59
N LEU A 253 2.65 3.37 -12.63
CA LEU A 253 3.70 3.81 -13.54
C LEU A 253 3.47 3.14 -14.91
N GLY A 254 2.92 3.85 -15.88
CA GLY A 254 2.66 3.36 -17.23
C GLY A 254 3.91 3.40 -18.10
N LEU A 255 4.31 2.26 -18.65
CA LEU A 255 5.55 2.07 -19.39
C LEU A 255 5.35 1.26 -20.68
N PRO A 256 6.22 1.44 -21.69
CA PRO A 256 6.29 0.54 -22.84
C PRO A 256 6.84 -0.82 -22.40
N GLY A 257 6.18 -1.91 -22.81
CA GLY A 257 6.58 -3.29 -22.49
C GLY A 257 7.84 -3.76 -23.25
N SER A 258 8.29 -3.02 -24.25
CA SER A 258 9.57 -3.23 -24.94
C SER A 258 10.04 -1.94 -25.62
N PRO A 259 11.30 -1.85 -26.10
CA PRO A 259 11.77 -0.69 -26.86
C PRO A 259 10.98 -0.41 -28.14
N ALA A 260 10.28 -1.40 -28.69
CA ALA A 260 9.50 -1.26 -29.93
C ALA A 260 8.03 -0.86 -29.70
N ALA A 261 7.62 -0.69 -28.45
CA ALA A 261 6.24 -0.42 -28.07
C ALA A 261 5.87 1.07 -28.06
N ALA A 262 6.87 1.95 -28.04
CA ALA A 262 6.72 3.40 -28.04
C ALA A 262 7.95 4.05 -28.72
N ASP A 263 7.84 5.32 -29.11
CA ASP A 263 8.94 6.03 -29.79
C ASP A 263 10.10 6.32 -28.82
N ASN A 264 9.79 6.50 -27.54
CA ASN A 264 10.73 6.84 -26.47
C ASN A 264 10.15 6.44 -25.10
N GLY A 265 10.87 6.75 -24.02
CA GLY A 265 10.44 6.47 -22.63
C GLY A 265 10.57 5.02 -22.14
N TYR A 266 11.03 4.08 -22.97
CA TYR A 266 11.34 2.72 -22.52
C TYR A 266 12.43 2.71 -21.45
N ILE A 267 12.18 2.01 -20.35
CA ILE A 267 13.14 1.82 -19.25
C ILE A 267 13.68 0.39 -19.32
N PRO A 268 15.00 0.18 -19.47
CA PRO A 268 15.59 -1.15 -19.27
C PRO A 268 15.18 -1.74 -17.92
N VAL A 269 14.76 -3.01 -17.90
CA VAL A 269 14.04 -3.58 -16.75
C VAL A 269 14.92 -3.69 -15.49
N ASP A 270 16.23 -3.86 -15.67
CA ASP A 270 17.24 -3.78 -14.62
C ASP A 270 17.26 -2.38 -13.98
N LEU A 271 17.31 -1.32 -14.80
CA LEU A 271 17.28 0.06 -14.32
C LEU A 271 15.94 0.44 -13.68
N LEU A 272 14.83 -0.08 -14.19
CA LEU A 272 13.51 0.07 -13.58
C LEU A 272 13.53 -0.45 -12.14
N CYS A 273 14.02 -1.67 -11.93
CA CYS A 273 14.07 -2.30 -10.61
C CYS A 273 15.08 -1.63 -9.66
N GLU A 274 16.25 -1.23 -10.17
CA GLU A 274 17.33 -0.70 -9.33
C GLU A 274 17.14 0.76 -8.94
N ILE A 275 16.54 1.58 -9.82
CA ILE A 275 16.53 3.04 -9.67
C ILE A 275 15.11 3.57 -9.48
N VAL A 276 14.16 3.13 -10.31
CA VAL A 276 12.85 3.79 -10.40
C VAL A 276 11.86 3.22 -9.39
N LEU A 277 11.62 1.90 -9.40
CA LEU A 277 10.67 1.24 -8.49
C LEU A 277 10.95 1.52 -7.00
N PRO A 278 12.20 1.53 -6.51
CA PRO A 278 12.48 1.81 -5.10
C PRO A 278 12.07 3.21 -4.66
N VAL A 279 11.97 4.17 -5.60
CA VAL A 279 11.54 5.54 -5.33
C VAL A 279 10.03 5.68 -5.49
N VAL A 280 9.46 5.23 -6.61
CA VAL A 280 8.03 5.43 -6.88
C VAL A 280 7.13 4.64 -5.92
N ALA A 281 7.58 3.46 -5.48
CA ALA A 281 6.87 2.63 -4.51
C ALA A 281 6.80 3.23 -3.10
N MET A 282 7.57 4.29 -2.82
CA MET A 282 7.47 5.03 -1.55
C MET A 282 6.22 5.91 -1.46
N SER A 283 5.56 6.20 -2.60
CA SER A 283 4.35 7.01 -2.63
C SER A 283 3.16 6.24 -2.03
N ARG A 284 2.39 6.89 -1.15
CA ARG A 284 1.27 6.24 -0.42
C ARG A 284 0.17 5.70 -1.33
N ASN A 285 -0.04 6.34 -2.48
CA ASN A 285 -1.00 5.96 -3.50
C ASN A 285 -0.38 5.10 -4.61
N TYR A 286 0.87 4.63 -4.48
CA TYR A 286 1.44 3.67 -5.44
C TYR A 286 0.55 2.42 -5.54
N GLY A 287 0.21 2.08 -6.78
CA GLY A 287 -0.65 0.96 -7.16
C GLY A 287 0.09 -0.16 -7.88
N GLY A 288 1.14 0.17 -8.62
CA GLY A 288 1.90 -0.81 -9.43
C GLY A 288 2.46 -0.21 -10.73
N VAL A 289 2.63 -1.07 -11.73
CA VAL A 289 3.09 -0.73 -13.09
C VAL A 289 1.95 -0.99 -14.08
N MET A 290 1.83 -0.19 -15.12
CA MET A 290 1.00 -0.48 -16.29
C MET A 290 1.93 -0.69 -17.49
N LEU A 291 1.63 -1.65 -18.35
CA LEU A 291 2.42 -1.95 -19.54
C LEU A 291 1.58 -1.81 -20.82
N TRP A 292 2.14 -1.06 -21.77
CA TRP A 292 1.69 -1.02 -23.15
C TRP A 292 2.66 -1.85 -24.01
N ALA A 293 2.29 -3.01 -24.55
CA ALA A 293 1.07 -3.80 -24.39
C ALA A 293 1.44 -5.31 -24.41
N THR A 294 0.45 -6.22 -24.31
CA THR A 294 0.65 -7.68 -24.18
C THR A 294 1.61 -8.25 -25.23
N TYR A 295 1.45 -7.87 -26.51
CA TYR A 295 2.33 -8.31 -27.60
C TYR A 295 3.82 -8.05 -27.32
N TYR A 296 4.13 -6.86 -26.82
CA TYR A 296 5.52 -6.42 -26.59
C TYR A 296 6.08 -7.02 -25.30
N ASP A 297 5.25 -7.09 -24.25
CA ASP A 297 5.63 -7.74 -22.99
C ASP A 297 5.95 -9.24 -23.19
N LYS A 298 5.17 -9.92 -24.03
CA LYS A 298 5.42 -11.33 -24.40
C LYS A 298 6.76 -11.54 -25.09
N GLN A 299 7.23 -10.58 -25.88
CA GLN A 299 8.51 -10.67 -26.58
C GLN A 299 9.70 -10.37 -25.66
N SER A 300 9.57 -9.39 -24.78
CA SER A 300 10.65 -8.92 -23.90
C SER A 300 10.74 -9.67 -22.58
N GLY A 301 9.63 -10.24 -22.09
CA GLY A 301 9.52 -10.82 -20.76
C GLY A 301 9.52 -9.77 -19.63
N TYR A 302 9.13 -8.52 -19.93
CA TYR A 302 9.25 -7.38 -19.02
C TYR A 302 8.52 -7.59 -17.69
N SER A 303 7.24 -7.97 -17.74
CA SER A 303 6.41 -8.26 -16.56
C SER A 303 6.94 -9.45 -15.75
N SER A 304 7.40 -10.50 -16.42
CA SER A 304 7.99 -11.68 -15.79
C SER A 304 9.24 -11.30 -14.99
N TYR A 305 10.05 -10.37 -15.51
CA TYR A 305 11.22 -9.87 -14.79
C TYR A 305 10.82 -9.01 -13.59
N ILE A 306 9.85 -8.10 -13.73
CA ILE A 306 9.32 -7.31 -12.60
C ILE A 306 8.79 -8.22 -11.48
N LYS A 307 8.08 -9.30 -11.84
CA LYS A 307 7.57 -10.29 -10.87
C LYS A 307 8.66 -11.18 -10.25
N SER A 308 9.85 -11.23 -10.85
CA SER A 308 10.92 -12.11 -10.40
C SER A 308 11.56 -11.63 -9.09
N SER A 309 12.18 -12.54 -8.36
CA SER A 309 12.94 -12.22 -7.14
C SER A 309 14.10 -11.25 -7.39
N LEU A 310 14.58 -11.13 -8.63
CA LEU A 310 15.66 -10.20 -9.01
C LEU A 310 15.22 -8.75 -8.88
N CYS A 311 13.93 -8.46 -9.10
CA CYS A 311 13.37 -7.14 -8.94
C CYS A 311 12.84 -6.93 -7.51
N THR A 312 12.13 -7.91 -6.95
CA THR A 312 11.41 -7.74 -5.68
C THR A 312 12.30 -7.78 -4.43
N GLN A 313 13.52 -8.33 -4.51
CA GLN A 313 14.46 -8.39 -3.38
C GLN A 313 15.55 -7.31 -3.38
N GLN A 314 15.51 -6.37 -4.33
CA GLN A 314 16.45 -5.26 -4.32
C GLN A 314 16.14 -4.38 -3.10
N LYS A 315 17.04 -4.40 -2.12
CA LYS A 315 16.92 -3.57 -0.91
C LYS A 315 16.77 -2.12 -1.36
N PRO A 316 15.75 -1.39 -0.90
CA PRO A 316 15.65 0.03 -1.20
C PRO A 316 16.96 0.70 -0.78
N PRO A 317 17.47 1.68 -1.54
CA PRO A 317 18.60 2.48 -1.08
C PRO A 317 18.23 3.01 0.31
N GLN A 318 19.08 2.72 1.30
CA GLN A 318 18.87 3.19 2.66
C GLN A 318 18.84 4.72 2.65
N CYS A 319 17.65 5.31 2.53
CA CYS A 319 17.44 6.68 2.94
C CYS A 319 17.76 6.72 4.43
N ARG A 320 18.96 7.21 4.76
CA ARG A 320 19.34 7.58 6.13
C ARG A 320 18.50 8.80 6.52
N ARG A 321 17.21 8.59 6.77
CA ARG A 321 16.39 9.55 7.49
C ARG A 321 17.02 9.63 8.87
N LYS A 322 17.61 10.78 9.20
CA LYS A 322 18.12 11.05 10.53
C LYS A 322 16.90 11.13 11.44
N GLU A 323 16.43 9.97 11.92
CA GLU A 323 15.38 9.91 12.91
C GLU A 323 15.90 10.61 14.15
N ASN A 324 15.36 11.80 14.45
CA ASN A 324 15.55 12.42 15.74
C ASN A 324 14.76 11.59 16.76
N LYS A 325 15.42 10.55 17.28
CA LYS A 325 14.93 9.62 18.31
C LYS A 325 14.83 10.28 19.69
N TRP A 326 14.37 11.53 19.76
CA TRP A 326 14.21 12.27 21.02
C TRP A 326 13.19 11.59 21.95
N TRP A 327 12.21 10.90 21.38
CA TRP A 327 11.25 10.06 22.10
C TRP A 327 11.89 8.92 22.90
N ILE A 328 13.10 8.44 22.52
CA ILE A 328 13.84 7.46 23.32
C ILE A 328 14.25 8.06 24.67
N TRP A 329 14.65 9.33 24.69
CA TRP A 329 14.98 10.03 25.93
C TRP A 329 13.75 10.28 26.81
N ILE A 330 12.56 10.43 26.22
CA ILE A 330 11.29 10.47 26.96
C ILE A 330 11.02 9.11 27.62
N ILE A 331 11.17 8.00 26.88
CA ILE A 331 10.95 6.65 27.43
C ILE A 331 11.96 6.35 28.56
N ILE A 332 13.24 6.68 28.36
CA ILE A 332 14.26 6.54 29.40
C ILE A 332 13.91 7.40 30.62
N GLY A 333 13.49 8.65 30.41
CA GLY A 333 13.09 9.55 31.49
C GLY A 333 11.90 9.01 32.31
N VAL A 334 10.86 8.51 31.63
CA VAL A 334 9.69 7.90 32.28
C VAL A 334 10.08 6.61 33.02
N GLY A 335 10.91 5.77 32.41
CA GLY A 335 11.42 4.54 33.03
C GLY A 335 12.23 4.80 34.31
N VAL A 336 13.11 5.81 34.29
CA VAL A 336 13.90 6.22 35.45
C VAL A 336 13.00 6.80 36.56
N ALA A 337 12.01 7.64 36.22
CA ALA A 337 11.07 8.20 37.19
C ALA A 337 10.24 7.10 37.90
N LEU A 338 9.80 6.09 37.15
CA LEU A 338 9.09 4.94 37.70
C LEU A 338 10.00 4.09 38.60
N ALA A 339 11.24 3.83 38.19
CA ALA A 339 12.21 3.08 39.00
C ALA A 339 12.53 3.79 40.33
N ILE A 340 12.76 5.10 40.29
CA ILE A 340 13.00 5.91 41.50
C ILE A 340 11.79 5.84 42.44
N SER A 341 10.57 5.94 41.89
CA SER A 341 9.33 5.86 42.68
C SER A 341 9.19 4.49 43.36
N VAL A 342 9.50 3.39 42.66
CA VAL A 342 9.49 2.03 43.22
C VAL A 342 10.55 1.86 44.31
N ILE A 343 11.77 2.36 44.10
CA ILE A 343 12.84 2.34 45.10
C ILE A 343 12.44 3.13 46.35
N PHE A 344 11.81 4.29 46.19
CA PHE A 344 11.33 5.10 47.31
C PHE A 344 10.22 4.38 48.08
N CYS A 345 9.27 3.76 47.39
CA CYS A 345 8.23 2.93 48.01
C CYS A 345 8.82 1.72 48.76
N LEU A 346 9.79 1.02 48.18
CA LEU A 346 10.51 -0.07 48.85
C LEU A 346 11.28 0.42 50.07
N GLY A 347 11.95 1.58 49.98
CA GLY A 347 12.61 2.23 51.10
C GLY A 347 11.64 2.57 52.25
N CYS A 348 10.48 3.13 51.92
CA CYS A 348 9.43 3.44 52.89
C CYS A 348 8.86 2.18 53.56
N THR A 349 8.63 1.11 52.81
CA THR A 349 8.11 -0.17 53.36
C THR A 349 9.13 -0.87 54.26
N LEU A 350 10.41 -0.89 53.87
CA LEU A 350 11.49 -1.42 54.70
C LEU A 350 11.69 -0.60 55.98
N ARG A 351 11.59 0.73 55.90
CA ARG A 351 11.69 1.62 57.06
C ARG A 351 10.51 1.43 58.02
N LYS A 352 9.29 1.24 57.52
CA LYS A 352 8.12 0.86 58.33
C LYS A 352 8.33 -0.50 59.01
N LYS A 353 8.82 -1.51 58.26
CA LYS A 353 9.11 -2.86 58.79
C LYS A 353 10.15 -2.82 59.92
N LYS A 354 11.22 -2.04 59.75
CA LYS A 354 12.26 -1.85 60.78
C LYS A 354 11.69 -1.13 62.01
N LYS A 355 10.86 -0.10 61.83
CA LYS A 355 10.19 0.60 62.94
C LYS A 355 9.27 -0.33 63.74
N THR A 356 8.42 -1.12 63.08
CA THR A 356 7.57 -2.11 63.77
C THR A 356 8.35 -3.20 64.51
N GLN A 357 9.54 -3.57 64.01
CA GLN A 357 10.40 -4.56 64.65
C GLN A 357 11.12 -3.99 65.88
N VAL A 358 11.51 -2.71 65.84
CA VAL A 358 12.08 -1.99 66.99
C VAL A 358 11.03 -1.72 68.06
N ASP A 359 9.84 -1.23 67.68
CA ASP A 359 8.74 -0.98 68.60
C ASP A 359 8.25 -2.29 69.27
N GLY A 360 8.26 -3.41 68.52
CA GLY A 360 7.96 -4.74 69.07
C GLY A 360 9.02 -5.25 70.05
N LYS A 361 10.32 -4.97 69.80
CA LYS A 361 11.42 -5.34 70.72
C LYS A 361 11.40 -4.51 72.01
N MET A 362 11.09 -3.22 71.90
CA MET A 362 11.03 -2.30 73.03
C MET A 362 9.84 -2.63 73.97
N ASN A 363 8.70 -3.07 73.41
CA ASN A 363 7.59 -3.60 74.21
C ASN A 363 7.92 -4.93 74.90
N GLN A 364 8.76 -5.78 74.30
CA GLN A 364 9.19 -7.04 74.91
C GLN A 364 10.23 -6.83 76.03
N GLU A 365 11.14 -5.87 75.87
CA GLU A 365 12.09 -5.46 76.94
C GLU A 365 11.38 -4.81 78.13
N ASN A 366 10.34 -3.99 77.89
CA ASN A 366 9.55 -3.40 78.98
C ASN A 366 8.79 -4.45 79.81
N VAL A 367 8.33 -5.55 79.19
CA VAL A 367 7.68 -6.67 79.90
C VAL A 367 8.70 -7.53 80.68
N LEU A 368 9.93 -7.66 80.18
CA LEU A 368 11.02 -8.38 80.87
C LEU A 368 11.56 -7.62 82.10
N HIS A 369 11.48 -6.28 82.10
CA HIS A 369 11.94 -5.46 83.22
C HIS A 369 10.96 -5.43 84.42
N GLU A 370 9.73 -5.93 84.27
CA GLU A 370 8.79 -6.17 85.38
C GLU A 370 9.01 -7.52 86.08
N ILE A 371 9.75 -8.46 85.48
CA ILE A 371 9.89 -9.85 85.97
C ILE A 371 11.30 -10.13 86.55
N GLY A 372 12.34 -9.37 86.17
CA GLY A 372 13.74 -9.66 86.53
C GLY A 372 14.33 -8.91 87.74
N GLY A 373 13.59 -8.01 88.37
CA GLY A 373 14.09 -7.14 89.44
C GLY A 373 14.15 -7.79 90.83
N ASN A 374 14.85 -8.91 90.99
CA ASN A 374 15.31 -9.38 92.30
C ASN A 374 16.45 -10.40 92.14
N VAL A 375 17.68 -9.94 92.36
CA VAL A 375 18.73 -10.58 93.19
C VAL A 375 20.09 -9.97 92.80
N VAL A 376 20.77 -9.50 93.84
CA VAL A 376 22.02 -8.72 93.86
C VAL A 376 23.22 -9.65 94.05
N LEU A 377 24.42 -9.12 93.78
CA LEU A 377 25.77 -9.50 94.26
C LEU A 377 26.56 -10.43 93.32
N SER A 378 27.86 -10.28 93.09
CA SER A 378 28.88 -9.33 93.54
C SER A 378 30.20 -9.63 92.79
N ASP A 379 31.05 -8.61 92.71
CA ASP A 379 32.51 -8.64 92.71
C ASP A 379 33.35 -8.94 91.45
N LYS A 380 34.13 -7.90 91.12
CA LYS A 380 35.60 -7.84 90.93
C LYS A 380 36.28 -8.45 89.69
N ALA A 381 36.77 -7.50 88.90
CA ALA A 381 38.19 -7.13 88.77
C ALA A 381 39.07 -7.78 87.68
N LYS A 382 39.87 -6.86 87.08
CA LYS A 382 41.21 -7.02 86.46
C LYS A 382 41.26 -7.79 85.13
N SER A 383 42.12 -7.49 84.16
CA SER A 383 43.09 -6.41 83.86
C SER A 383 43.88 -6.87 82.61
N VAL A 384 44.63 -5.95 81.96
CA VAL A 384 45.86 -6.17 81.15
C VAL A 384 45.60 -6.64 79.70
N GLU A 385 45.86 -5.80 78.66
CA GLU A 385 47.17 -5.53 77.99
C GLU A 385 47.68 -6.79 77.23
N ILE A 386 48.36 -6.78 76.08
CA ILE A 386 49.19 -5.82 75.35
C ILE A 386 49.51 -6.49 73.98
N GLU A 387 49.66 -5.69 72.91
CA GLU A 387 50.75 -5.74 71.88
C GLU A 387 50.97 -7.05 71.08
N ASP A 388 51.45 -7.11 69.84
CA ASP A 388 52.48 -6.33 69.17
C ASP A 388 52.57 -6.83 67.69
N ARG A 389 53.26 -6.01 66.89
CA ARG A 389 54.25 -6.37 65.86
C ARG A 389 53.87 -6.48 64.37
N ARG A 390 54.35 -5.46 63.63
CA ARG A 390 55.33 -5.46 62.49
C ARG A 390 55.16 -6.50 61.37
N THR A 391 55.48 -6.28 60.09
CA THR A 391 56.31 -5.29 59.37
C THR A 391 56.07 -5.48 57.85
N LEU A 392 56.25 -4.41 57.07
CA LEU A 392 56.55 -4.41 55.61
C LEU A 392 57.92 -5.11 55.34
N SER A 393 58.31 -5.63 54.18
CA SER A 393 58.18 -5.18 52.77
C SER A 393 58.58 -6.32 51.79
N ASP A 394 58.40 -6.04 50.48
CA ASP A 394 59.17 -6.51 49.28
C ASP A 394 58.26 -7.08 48.17
N LEU A 395 58.04 -6.32 47.07
CA LEU A 395 58.73 -6.37 45.75
C LEU A 395 58.29 -7.58 44.89
N VAL A 396 57.38 -7.43 43.92
CA VAL A 396 57.56 -6.99 42.50
C VAL A 396 57.99 -8.11 41.53
N LYS A 397 57.24 -8.21 40.41
CA LYS A 397 57.46 -8.87 39.10
C LYS A 397 57.19 -10.39 39.02
N GLU A 398 56.08 -10.76 38.39
CA GLU A 398 55.99 -11.01 36.93
C GLU A 398 54.58 -10.68 36.41
#